data_AF-A0A8S1RN97-F1
#
_entry.id   AF-A0A8S1RN97-F1
#
_cell.length_a   1.000
_cell.length_b   1.000
_cell.length_c   1.000
_cell.angle_alpha   90.00
_cell.angle_beta   90.00
_cell.angle_gamma   90.00
#
_symmetry.space_group_name_H-M   'P 1'
#
loop_
_entity.id
_entity.type
_entity.pdbx_description
1 polymer ?
#
loop_
_entity_poly.entity_id
_entity_poly.type
_entity_poly.pdbx_seq_one_letter_code
_entity_poly.pdbx_strand_id
1 'polypeptide(L)'
;MNCTYHFQNQVSFICIAPHKCPCQRKLCNVCQNNHDVDKKQIIPLEIFQEMAQEKLQQQKLDEKSMITQQRMAFKKMLSDTSTLLKKIWDELSQSIQQIYDEIEKENQSYITLVNCNMAEASYTDIEKLVSIVEGKSLIDWKDKKNQYMRKLEENKLNCERDIQVLIEQLQRHQQNIKQFTQSQQEDVGEDGPLIKKDNLYDILNSDIDTSMLKEVVGILRKEKSLNILQFLEYKNNIELYQSLSNNKKKISEVKRLVQRSTYMLKNILEHPLSKTNYSEESNNKVREDFVKKIINNQKIIDVLKFLVHLTSIDESFIQCGSNALNLLVEMKADLSNQSWEDIRIKDTSLIGGTFARCNFNNSEFDGVDLSGVNLNGAQLVNCKWKNIKINELNKLEGHGDWVLSVSISPDGKTLASGSGNWQKQKGDNSINTLNSQIF
;
A
#
# COMPACT_ATOMS: atom_id res chain seq x y z
N MET A 1 31.40 -20.24 15.04
CA MET A 1 32.14 -21.30 14.34
C MET A 1 31.33 -21.71 13.10
N ASN A 2 31.56 -21.07 11.95
CA ASN A 2 30.93 -21.47 10.68
C ASN A 2 32.04 -21.87 9.72
N CYS A 3 32.39 -23.15 9.70
CA CYS A 3 33.33 -23.71 8.74
C CYS A 3 32.57 -24.04 7.44
N THR A 4 32.94 -23.41 6.32
CA THR A 4 32.32 -23.58 4.99
C THR A 4 32.50 -24.99 4.39
N TYR A 5 33.25 -25.87 5.06
CA TYR A 5 33.54 -27.24 4.63
C TYR A 5 32.77 -28.33 5.40
N HIS A 6 31.82 -27.97 6.28
CA HIS A 6 30.94 -28.97 6.91
C HIS A 6 29.92 -29.53 5.91
N PHE A 7 29.80 -30.87 5.87
CA PHE A 7 28.94 -31.62 4.96
C PHE A 7 27.44 -31.28 5.08
N GLN A 8 27.01 -30.70 6.20
CA GLN A 8 25.64 -30.22 6.42
C GLN A 8 25.33 -28.86 5.77
N ASN A 9 26.35 -28.11 5.31
CA ASN A 9 26.22 -26.79 4.68
C ASN A 9 26.42 -26.85 3.14
N GLN A 10 26.09 -28.00 2.56
CA GLN A 10 26.52 -28.40 1.23
C GLN A 10 25.37 -29.04 0.46
N VAL A 11 25.04 -28.52 -0.74
CA VAL A 11 23.94 -29.01 -1.59
C VAL A 11 24.51 -29.68 -2.84
N SER A 12 24.02 -30.89 -3.15
CA SER A 12 24.36 -31.60 -4.39
C SER A 12 23.21 -31.46 -5.41
N PHE A 13 23.52 -30.99 -6.62
CA PHE A 13 22.51 -30.74 -7.64
C PHE A 13 21.88 -32.05 -8.16
N ILE A 14 20.55 -32.12 -8.16
CA ILE A 14 19.75 -33.18 -8.80
C ILE A 14 19.16 -32.60 -10.08
N CYS A 15 19.34 -33.28 -11.22
CA CYS A 15 18.77 -32.86 -12.50
C CYS A 15 17.25 -33.09 -12.50
N ILE A 16 16.46 -32.02 -12.68
CA ILE A 16 14.98 -32.03 -12.64
C ILE A 16 14.33 -31.84 -14.02
N ALA A 17 15.11 -31.77 -15.11
CA ALA A 17 14.59 -31.50 -16.44
C ALA A 17 13.84 -32.71 -17.04
N PRO A 18 12.68 -32.51 -17.72
CA PRO A 18 11.78 -33.58 -18.18
C PRO A 18 12.28 -34.20 -19.49
N HIS A 19 13.46 -34.80 -19.46
CA HIS A 19 14.02 -35.55 -20.58
C HIS A 19 14.34 -36.97 -20.13
N LYS A 20 14.00 -37.95 -20.96
CA LYS A 20 14.11 -39.40 -20.67
C LYS A 20 15.59 -39.81 -20.67
N CYS A 21 16.31 -39.52 -19.60
CA CYS A 21 17.67 -40.00 -19.39
C CYS A 21 17.63 -41.25 -18.48
N PRO A 22 18.29 -42.37 -18.85
CA PRO A 22 18.28 -43.59 -18.03
C PRO A 22 19.12 -43.46 -16.75
N CYS A 23 19.93 -42.39 -16.61
CA CYS A 23 20.86 -42.19 -15.51
C CYS A 23 20.20 -41.43 -14.35
N GLN A 24 19.41 -42.12 -13.53
CA GLN A 24 18.83 -41.54 -12.31
C GLN A 24 19.89 -41.35 -11.21
N ARG A 25 20.71 -40.28 -11.30
CA ARG A 25 21.35 -39.53 -10.17
C ARG A 25 22.71 -38.88 -10.49
N LYS A 26 23.12 -38.73 -11.75
CA LYS A 26 24.24 -37.82 -12.13
C LYS A 26 23.92 -37.09 -13.43
N LEU A 27 24.28 -35.81 -13.51
CA LEU A 27 24.21 -35.00 -14.74
C LEU A 27 24.92 -35.74 -15.90
N CYS A 28 24.31 -35.80 -17.07
CA CYS A 28 24.91 -36.38 -18.27
C CYS A 28 25.92 -35.40 -18.90
N ASN A 29 26.89 -35.92 -19.67
CA ASN A 29 27.96 -35.11 -20.28
C ASN A 29 27.43 -33.97 -21.16
N VAL A 30 26.27 -34.14 -21.81
CA VAL A 30 25.66 -33.11 -22.67
C VAL A 30 25.17 -31.93 -21.83
N CYS A 31 24.55 -32.18 -20.67
CA CYS A 31 24.15 -31.12 -19.75
C CYS A 31 25.35 -30.48 -19.04
N GLN A 32 26.43 -31.24 -18.78
CA GLN A 32 27.67 -30.68 -18.21
C GLN A 32 28.32 -29.67 -19.15
N ASN A 33 28.39 -29.99 -20.45
CA ASN A 33 29.00 -29.11 -21.43
C ASN A 33 28.15 -27.87 -21.73
N ASN A 34 26.82 -28.02 -21.82
CA ASN A 34 25.96 -26.88 -22.15
C ASN A 34 25.81 -25.86 -21.01
N HIS A 35 26.13 -26.25 -19.77
CA HIS A 35 26.02 -25.38 -18.61
C HIS A 35 27.38 -25.02 -17.98
N ASP A 36 28.48 -25.44 -18.62
CA ASP A 36 29.87 -25.10 -18.27
C ASP A 36 30.21 -25.35 -16.78
N VAL A 37 29.80 -26.52 -16.27
CA VAL A 37 29.95 -26.87 -14.85
C VAL A 37 31.22 -27.70 -14.63
N ASP A 38 32.22 -27.10 -14.00
CA ASP A 38 33.51 -27.74 -13.73
C ASP A 38 33.43 -28.83 -12.63
N LYS A 39 34.25 -29.88 -12.74
CA LYS A 39 34.12 -31.20 -12.08
C LYS A 39 34.32 -31.24 -10.56
N LYS A 40 34.39 -30.10 -9.87
CA LYS A 40 34.58 -30.03 -8.41
C LYS A 40 33.78 -28.89 -7.84
N GLN A 41 32.51 -29.08 -7.51
CA GLN A 41 31.89 -28.23 -6.50
C GLN A 41 30.61 -28.82 -5.92
N ILE A 42 30.77 -29.30 -4.70
CA ILE A 42 29.79 -29.02 -3.68
C ILE A 42 29.80 -27.50 -3.46
N ILE A 43 28.69 -26.82 -3.72
CA ILE A 43 28.59 -25.38 -3.48
C ILE A 43 28.16 -25.12 -2.02
N PRO A 44 28.79 -24.16 -1.34
CA PRO A 44 28.32 -23.66 -0.04
C PRO A 44 26.87 -23.19 -0.15
N LEU A 45 26.08 -23.48 0.90
CA LEU A 45 24.67 -23.08 0.97
C LEU A 45 24.44 -21.59 0.69
N GLU A 46 25.38 -20.73 1.06
CA GLU A 46 25.35 -19.28 0.84
C GLU A 46 25.35 -18.91 -0.65
N ILE A 47 26.16 -19.59 -1.46
CA ILE A 47 26.21 -19.38 -2.92
C ILE A 47 24.93 -19.91 -3.58
N PHE A 48 24.39 -21.04 -3.09
CA PHE A 48 23.09 -21.53 -3.54
C PHE A 48 21.96 -20.55 -3.18
N GLN A 49 22.01 -19.92 -2.01
CA GLN A 49 21.06 -18.91 -1.58
C GLN A 49 21.12 -17.66 -2.47
N GLU A 50 22.31 -17.19 -2.85
CA GLU A 50 22.47 -16.09 -3.81
C GLU A 50 21.88 -16.44 -5.19
N MET A 51 22.16 -17.64 -5.71
CA MET A 51 21.59 -18.09 -6.98
C MET A 51 20.06 -18.25 -6.92
N ALA A 52 19.53 -18.72 -5.79
CA ALA A 52 18.08 -18.79 -5.56
C ALA A 52 17.45 -17.40 -5.46
N GLN A 53 18.14 -16.43 -4.84
CA GLN A 53 17.73 -15.04 -4.78
C GLN A 53 17.78 -14.35 -6.15
N GLU A 54 18.78 -14.62 -6.99
CA GLU A 54 18.80 -14.16 -8.39
C GLU A 54 17.63 -14.73 -9.19
N LYS A 55 17.31 -16.03 -9.02
CA LYS A 55 16.12 -16.62 -9.63
C LYS A 55 14.80 -16.01 -9.09
N LEU A 56 14.76 -15.64 -7.81
CA LEU A 56 13.64 -14.93 -7.20
C LEU A 56 13.52 -13.50 -7.76
N GLN A 57 14.64 -12.84 -8.07
CA GLN A 57 14.67 -11.55 -8.78
C GLN A 57 14.22 -11.68 -10.24
N GLN A 58 14.51 -12.80 -10.91
CA GLN A 58 13.92 -13.10 -12.21
C GLN A 58 12.40 -13.32 -12.13
N GLN A 59 11.85 -13.73 -10.98
CA GLN A 59 10.39 -13.76 -10.75
C GLN A 59 9.79 -12.40 -10.36
N LYS A 60 10.59 -11.41 -9.90
CA LYS A 60 10.13 -10.00 -9.79
C LYS A 60 9.72 -9.40 -11.16
N LEU A 61 10.03 -10.06 -12.28
CA LEU A 61 9.50 -9.70 -13.61
C LEU A 61 7.98 -9.85 -13.72
N ASP A 62 7.28 -10.50 -12.78
CA ASP A 62 5.82 -10.68 -12.87
C ASP A 62 5.02 -9.36 -12.81
N GLU A 63 5.53 -8.30 -12.16
CA GLU A 63 4.92 -6.95 -12.24
C GLU A 63 5.15 -6.27 -13.61
N LYS A 64 6.32 -6.50 -14.24
CA LYS A 64 6.61 -6.05 -15.61
C LYS A 64 5.91 -6.90 -16.67
N SER A 65 5.62 -8.16 -16.35
CA SER A 65 4.93 -9.14 -17.18
C SER A 65 3.48 -8.72 -17.43
N MET A 66 2.74 -8.30 -16.40
CA MET A 66 1.37 -7.79 -16.57
C MET A 66 1.32 -6.52 -17.43
N ILE A 67 2.22 -5.55 -17.22
CA ILE A 67 2.31 -4.34 -18.05
C ILE A 67 2.64 -4.71 -19.50
N THR A 68 3.55 -5.66 -19.69
CA THR A 68 3.94 -6.15 -21.01
C THR A 68 2.78 -6.87 -21.70
N GLN A 69 2.02 -7.71 -20.97
CA GLN A 69 0.81 -8.36 -21.46
C GLN A 69 -0.27 -7.35 -21.84
N GLN A 70 -0.50 -6.31 -21.03
CA GLN A 70 -1.45 -5.25 -21.34
C GLN A 70 -1.02 -4.40 -22.55
N ARG A 71 0.29 -4.08 -22.69
CA ARG A 71 0.83 -3.41 -23.88
C ARG A 71 0.69 -4.27 -25.13
N MET A 72 0.95 -5.57 -25.02
CA MET A 72 0.74 -6.52 -26.11
C MET A 72 -0.75 -6.62 -26.48
N ALA A 73 -1.65 -6.67 -25.49
CA ALA A 73 -3.09 -6.68 -25.71
C ALA A 73 -3.59 -5.38 -26.38
N PHE A 74 -3.11 -4.22 -25.94
CA PHE A 74 -3.45 -2.94 -26.55
C PHE A 74 -2.90 -2.81 -27.97
N LYS A 75 -1.65 -3.24 -28.21
CA LYS A 75 -1.06 -3.26 -29.54
C LYS A 75 -1.83 -4.20 -30.47
N LYS A 76 -2.27 -5.35 -29.97
CA LYS A 76 -3.15 -6.28 -30.68
C LYS A 76 -4.48 -5.61 -31.01
N MET A 77 -5.13 -4.96 -30.04
CA MET A 77 -6.38 -4.23 -30.26
C MET A 77 -6.25 -3.12 -31.32
N LEU A 78 -5.14 -2.36 -31.33
CA LEU A 78 -4.87 -1.36 -32.37
C LEU A 78 -4.70 -2.01 -33.76
N SER A 79 -4.04 -3.17 -33.82
CA SER A 79 -3.91 -3.95 -35.06
C SER A 79 -5.27 -4.45 -35.56
N ASP A 80 -6.09 -4.99 -34.65
CA ASP A 80 -7.43 -5.50 -34.95
C ASP A 80 -8.35 -4.35 -35.41
N THR A 81 -8.24 -3.18 -34.75
CA THR A 81 -8.91 -1.92 -35.11
C THR A 81 -8.52 -1.47 -36.51
N SER A 82 -7.23 -1.42 -36.82
CA SER A 82 -6.74 -1.04 -38.15
C SER A 82 -7.27 -1.98 -39.23
N THR A 83 -7.35 -3.28 -38.93
CA THR A 83 -7.89 -4.29 -39.83
C THR A 83 -9.39 -4.10 -40.06
N LEU A 84 -10.16 -3.83 -39.00
CA LEU A 84 -11.59 -3.59 -39.10
C LEU A 84 -11.90 -2.32 -39.90
N LEU A 85 -11.18 -1.22 -39.65
CA LEU A 85 -11.34 0.03 -40.40
C LEU A 85 -11.02 -0.16 -41.89
N LYS A 86 -10.00 -0.94 -42.21
CA LYS A 86 -9.67 -1.28 -43.59
C LYS A 86 -10.80 -2.09 -44.25
N LYS A 87 -11.35 -3.08 -43.54
CA LYS A 87 -12.48 -3.87 -44.03
C LYS A 87 -13.72 -2.99 -44.31
N ILE A 88 -14.06 -2.11 -43.37
CA ILE A 88 -15.14 -1.12 -43.53
C ILE A 88 -14.91 -0.25 -44.77
N TRP A 89 -13.68 0.25 -44.93
CA TRP A 89 -13.32 1.07 -46.08
C TRP A 89 -13.42 0.32 -47.41
N ASP A 90 -12.97 -0.94 -47.46
CA ASP A 90 -13.02 -1.77 -48.65
C ASP A 90 -14.47 -2.07 -49.06
N GLU A 91 -15.34 -2.41 -48.11
CA GLU A 91 -16.78 -2.66 -48.35
C GLU A 91 -17.50 -1.41 -48.87
N LEU A 92 -17.20 -0.24 -48.29
CA LEU A 92 -17.76 1.03 -48.71
C LEU A 92 -17.26 1.44 -50.10
N SER A 93 -15.96 1.27 -50.35
CA SER A 93 -15.34 1.55 -51.65
C SER A 93 -15.91 0.67 -52.76
N GLN A 94 -16.10 -0.63 -52.49
CA GLN A 94 -16.71 -1.56 -53.45
C GLN A 94 -18.16 -1.17 -53.75
N SER A 95 -18.92 -0.75 -52.74
CA SER A 95 -20.31 -0.31 -52.91
C SER A 95 -20.39 0.96 -53.76
N ILE A 96 -19.49 1.92 -53.53
CA ILE A 96 -19.40 3.15 -54.32
C ILE A 96 -19.00 2.83 -55.76
N GLN A 97 -18.02 1.96 -55.98
CA GLN A 97 -17.59 1.58 -57.32
C GLN A 97 -18.70 0.89 -58.10
N GLN A 98 -19.47 -0.01 -57.48
CA GLN A 98 -20.64 -0.64 -58.12
C GLN A 98 -21.66 0.40 -58.60
N ILE A 99 -21.87 1.47 -57.84
CA ILE A 99 -22.78 2.55 -58.24
C ILE A 99 -22.22 3.30 -59.47
N TYR A 100 -20.92 3.62 -59.47
CA TYR A 100 -20.29 4.29 -60.62
C TYR A 100 -20.31 3.42 -61.89
N ASP A 101 -19.98 2.13 -61.78
CA ASP A 101 -19.95 1.21 -62.92
C ASP A 101 -21.33 1.07 -63.58
N GLU A 102 -22.40 1.01 -62.79
CA GLU A 102 -23.76 0.93 -63.29
C GLU A 102 -24.21 2.25 -63.94
N ILE A 103 -23.86 3.40 -63.35
CA ILE A 103 -24.11 4.72 -63.97
C ILE A 103 -23.41 4.82 -65.32
N GLU A 104 -22.14 4.42 -65.41
CA GLU A 104 -21.37 4.48 -66.65
C GLU A 104 -21.92 3.50 -67.69
N LYS A 105 -22.25 2.26 -67.30
CA LYS A 105 -22.85 1.27 -68.19
C LYS A 105 -24.17 1.76 -68.80
N GLU A 106 -24.99 2.42 -67.99
CA GLU A 106 -26.25 2.97 -68.45
C GLU A 106 -26.03 4.17 -69.37
N ASN A 107 -25.10 5.06 -69.03
CA ASN A 107 -24.71 6.20 -69.87
C ASN A 107 -24.17 5.75 -71.24
N GLN A 108 -23.32 4.71 -71.28
CA GLN A 108 -22.85 4.11 -72.51
C GLN A 108 -23.99 3.48 -73.33
N SER A 109 -24.96 2.84 -72.66
CA SER A 109 -26.17 2.33 -73.34
C SER A 109 -26.94 3.46 -74.01
N TYR A 110 -27.11 4.61 -73.35
CA TYR A 110 -27.76 5.79 -73.93
C TYR A 110 -26.98 6.37 -75.12
N ILE A 111 -25.67 6.56 -74.98
CA ILE A 111 -24.81 7.09 -76.05
C ILE A 111 -24.87 6.18 -77.28
N THR A 112 -24.81 4.87 -77.09
CA THR A 112 -24.90 3.87 -78.18
C THR A 112 -26.26 3.95 -78.89
N LEU A 113 -27.35 4.11 -78.11
CA LEU A 113 -28.71 4.24 -78.64
C LEU A 113 -28.94 5.54 -79.41
N VAL A 114 -28.41 6.67 -78.92
CA VAL A 114 -28.56 7.99 -79.57
C VAL A 114 -27.76 8.09 -80.87
N ASN A 115 -26.62 7.40 -80.95
CA ASN A 115 -25.77 7.38 -82.15
C ASN A 115 -26.12 6.25 -83.14
N CYS A 116 -27.17 5.47 -82.88
CA CYS A 116 -27.57 4.36 -83.74
C CYS A 116 -28.28 4.87 -85.00
N ASN A 117 -27.98 4.27 -86.15
CA ASN A 117 -28.69 4.57 -87.39
C ASN A 117 -30.09 3.92 -87.34
N MET A 118 -31.13 4.74 -87.24
CA MET A 118 -32.53 4.31 -87.05
C MET A 118 -33.05 3.34 -88.12
N ALA A 119 -32.41 3.30 -89.30
CA ALA A 119 -32.75 2.38 -90.39
C ALA A 119 -32.26 0.93 -90.15
N GLU A 120 -31.29 0.73 -89.25
CA GLU A 120 -30.66 -0.57 -88.95
C GLU A 120 -30.85 -0.99 -87.48
N ALA A 121 -31.57 -0.18 -86.68
CA ALA A 121 -31.79 -0.42 -85.26
C ALA A 121 -32.64 -1.68 -85.02
N SER A 122 -32.27 -2.48 -84.01
CA SER A 122 -33.03 -3.68 -83.65
C SER A 122 -34.38 -3.30 -83.01
N TYR A 123 -35.36 -4.21 -83.06
CA TYR A 123 -36.66 -4.01 -82.39
C TYR A 123 -36.51 -3.67 -80.90
N THR A 124 -35.54 -4.30 -80.23
CA THR A 124 -35.17 -4.04 -78.83
C THR A 124 -34.60 -2.64 -78.57
N ASP A 125 -33.89 -2.04 -79.53
CA ASP A 125 -33.38 -0.68 -79.40
C ASP A 125 -34.50 0.34 -79.59
N ILE A 126 -35.42 0.07 -80.53
CA ILE A 126 -36.60 0.90 -80.77
C ILE A 126 -37.55 0.87 -79.57
N GLU A 127 -37.83 -0.31 -78.97
CA GLU A 127 -38.61 -0.40 -77.73
C GLU A 127 -37.97 0.38 -76.59
N LYS A 128 -36.64 0.31 -76.42
CA LYS A 128 -35.94 1.12 -75.43
C LYS A 128 -36.10 2.61 -75.70
N LEU A 129 -35.93 3.09 -76.94
CA LEU A 129 -36.14 4.50 -77.29
C LEU A 129 -37.57 4.97 -76.99
N VAL A 130 -38.57 4.17 -77.36
CA VAL A 130 -39.98 4.46 -77.05
C VAL A 130 -40.19 4.54 -75.53
N SER A 131 -39.64 3.59 -74.76
CA SER A 131 -39.74 3.59 -73.29
C SER A 131 -39.04 4.80 -72.64
N ILE A 132 -37.99 5.35 -73.26
CA ILE A 132 -37.29 6.56 -72.82
C ILE A 132 -38.16 7.80 -73.10
N VAL A 133 -38.73 7.90 -74.30
CA VAL A 133 -39.64 9.00 -74.70
C VAL A 133 -40.93 9.00 -73.87
N GLU A 134 -41.46 7.81 -73.55
CA GLU A 134 -42.63 7.64 -72.68
C GLU A 134 -42.32 7.85 -71.18
N GLY A 135 -41.04 8.06 -70.82
CA GLY A 135 -40.60 8.29 -69.44
C GLY A 135 -40.59 7.04 -68.53
N LYS A 136 -40.88 5.85 -69.07
CA LYS A 136 -40.88 4.57 -68.33
C LYS A 136 -39.47 4.15 -67.91
N SER A 137 -38.48 4.37 -68.77
CA SER A 137 -37.06 4.12 -68.45
C SER A 137 -36.55 4.99 -67.29
N LEU A 138 -37.08 6.20 -67.12
CA LEU A 138 -36.75 7.08 -66.00
C LEU A 138 -37.29 6.55 -64.67
N ILE A 139 -38.42 5.84 -64.70
CA ILE A 139 -39.05 5.19 -63.53
C ILE A 139 -38.22 3.97 -63.12
N ASP A 140 -37.86 3.10 -64.07
CA ASP A 140 -36.98 1.95 -63.81
C ASP A 140 -35.62 2.39 -63.27
N TRP A 141 -35.06 3.48 -63.81
CA TRP A 141 -33.83 4.08 -63.31
C TRP A 141 -33.98 4.59 -61.88
N LYS A 142 -35.08 5.28 -61.59
CA LYS A 142 -35.38 5.79 -60.25
C LYS A 142 -35.52 4.66 -59.25
N ASP A 143 -36.13 3.56 -59.63
CA ASP A 143 -36.29 2.37 -58.78
C ASP A 143 -34.95 1.66 -58.52
N LYS A 144 -34.12 1.48 -59.55
CA LYS A 144 -32.75 0.97 -59.38
C LYS A 144 -31.90 1.88 -58.50
N LYS A 145 -31.94 3.19 -58.74
CA LYS A 145 -31.25 4.18 -57.91
C LYS A 145 -31.71 4.09 -56.45
N ASN A 146 -33.02 3.98 -56.20
CA ASN A 146 -33.55 3.79 -54.86
C ASN A 146 -33.06 2.49 -54.22
N GLN A 147 -32.93 1.39 -54.98
CA GLN A 147 -32.37 0.14 -54.50
C GLN A 147 -30.89 0.27 -54.10
N TYR A 148 -30.07 0.93 -54.92
CA TYR A 148 -28.67 1.20 -54.57
C TYR A 148 -28.52 2.14 -53.38
N MET A 149 -29.36 3.17 -53.30
CA MET A 149 -29.39 4.07 -52.13
C MET A 149 -29.75 3.33 -50.85
N ARG A 150 -30.73 2.40 -50.89
CA ARG A 150 -31.04 1.54 -49.73
C ARG A 150 -29.84 0.67 -49.34
N LYS A 151 -29.16 0.05 -50.31
CA LYS A 151 -27.96 -0.77 -50.04
C LYS A 151 -26.83 0.06 -49.44
N LEU A 152 -26.65 1.30 -49.90
CA LEU A 152 -25.69 2.25 -49.33
C LEU A 152 -26.09 2.65 -47.90
N GLU A 153 -27.37 2.89 -47.63
CA GLU A 153 -27.90 3.19 -46.29
C GLU A 153 -27.74 1.99 -45.32
N GLU A 154 -27.99 0.76 -45.78
CA GLU A 154 -27.75 -0.46 -45.00
C GLU A 154 -26.26 -0.62 -44.66
N ASN A 155 -25.38 -0.43 -45.65
CA ASN A 155 -23.93 -0.49 -45.41
C ASN A 155 -23.46 0.62 -44.48
N LYS A 156 -24.02 1.83 -44.60
CA LYS A 156 -23.76 2.93 -43.67
C LYS A 156 -24.17 2.56 -42.23
N LEU A 157 -25.38 2.01 -42.04
CA LEU A 157 -25.87 1.54 -40.74
C LEU A 157 -24.98 0.44 -40.14
N ASN A 158 -24.50 -0.49 -40.97
CA ASN A 158 -23.55 -1.51 -40.53
C ASN A 158 -22.20 -0.91 -40.12
N CYS A 159 -21.68 0.04 -40.90
CA CYS A 159 -20.45 0.78 -40.57
C CYS A 159 -20.61 1.56 -39.25
N GLU A 160 -21.75 2.23 -39.05
CA GLU A 160 -22.04 2.95 -37.80
C GLU A 160 -22.06 2.00 -36.60
N ARG A 161 -22.65 0.80 -36.75
CA ARG A 161 -22.64 -0.23 -35.71
C ARG A 161 -21.23 -0.72 -35.39
N ASP A 162 -20.42 -1.00 -36.41
CA ASP A 162 -19.05 -1.49 -36.22
C ASP A 162 -18.15 -0.41 -35.60
N ILE A 163 -18.33 0.85 -35.98
CA ILE A 163 -17.66 2.00 -35.35
C ILE A 163 -18.07 2.11 -33.88
N GLN A 164 -19.35 1.94 -33.57
CA GLN A 164 -19.84 2.01 -32.19
C GLN A 164 -19.24 0.91 -31.31
N VAL A 165 -19.18 -0.33 -31.81
CA VAL A 165 -18.52 -1.46 -31.12
C VAL A 165 -17.04 -1.14 -30.87
N LEU A 166 -16.37 -0.53 -31.85
CA LEU A 166 -14.97 -0.15 -31.74
C LEU A 166 -14.75 0.97 -30.70
N ILE A 167 -15.64 1.96 -30.64
CA ILE A 167 -15.64 3.00 -29.59
C ILE A 167 -15.78 2.36 -28.21
N GLU A 168 -16.72 1.43 -28.02
CA GLU A 168 -16.92 0.75 -26.75
C GLU A 168 -15.69 -0.07 -26.32
N GLN A 169 -15.06 -0.79 -27.25
CA GLN A 169 -13.85 -1.56 -26.97
C GLN A 169 -12.68 -0.65 -26.56
N LEU A 170 -12.49 0.45 -27.29
CA LEU A 170 -11.49 1.48 -26.96
C LEU A 170 -11.75 2.07 -25.58
N GLN A 171 -13.01 2.40 -25.25
CA GLN A 171 -13.39 2.93 -23.95
C GLN A 171 -13.14 1.93 -22.81
N ARG A 172 -13.47 0.65 -22.98
CA ARG A 172 -13.18 -0.39 -21.99
C ARG A 172 -11.68 -0.56 -21.77
N HIS A 173 -10.89 -0.62 -22.84
CA HIS A 173 -9.43 -0.69 -22.71
C HIS A 173 -8.83 0.59 -22.12
N GLN A 174 -9.36 1.77 -22.46
CA GLN A 174 -8.98 3.03 -21.84
C GLN A 174 -9.35 3.07 -20.36
N GLN A 175 -10.49 2.52 -19.94
CA GLN A 175 -10.88 2.38 -18.54
C GLN A 175 -9.97 1.41 -17.81
N ASN A 176 -9.63 0.27 -18.40
CA ASN A 176 -8.68 -0.69 -17.82
C ASN A 176 -7.28 -0.07 -17.68
N ILE A 177 -6.82 0.69 -18.69
CA ILE A 177 -5.59 1.47 -18.62
C ILE A 177 -5.71 2.55 -17.55
N LYS A 178 -6.80 3.31 -17.47
CA LYS A 178 -7.03 4.32 -16.43
C LYS A 178 -7.09 3.71 -15.04
N GLN A 179 -7.69 2.55 -14.84
CA GLN A 179 -7.67 1.83 -13.56
C GLN A 179 -6.25 1.36 -13.20
N PHE A 180 -5.51 0.85 -14.18
CA PHE A 180 -4.11 0.47 -14.01
C PHE A 180 -3.20 1.69 -13.78
N THR A 181 -3.49 2.82 -14.42
CA THR A 181 -2.70 4.05 -14.29
C THR A 181 -3.10 4.82 -13.04
N GLN A 182 -4.35 4.83 -12.60
CA GLN A 182 -4.76 5.27 -11.26
C GLN A 182 -4.12 4.40 -10.17
N SER A 183 -3.90 3.11 -10.44
CA SER A 183 -3.11 2.25 -9.55
C SER A 183 -1.61 2.59 -9.53
N GLN A 184 -1.10 3.43 -10.44
CA GLN A 184 0.31 3.83 -10.57
C GLN A 184 0.55 5.36 -10.44
N GLN A 185 -0.48 6.21 -10.59
CA GLN A 185 -0.40 7.68 -10.63
C GLN A 185 -0.95 8.36 -9.37
N GLU A 186 -1.49 7.63 -8.39
CA GLU A 186 -1.61 8.19 -7.03
C GLU A 186 -0.27 8.22 -6.28
N ASP A 187 0.83 7.78 -6.91
CA ASP A 187 2.16 7.67 -6.28
C ASP A 187 3.17 8.76 -6.69
N VAL A 188 2.73 9.86 -7.32
CA VAL A 188 3.57 11.06 -7.48
C VAL A 188 2.73 12.32 -7.22
N GLY A 189 2.35 12.52 -5.95
CA GLY A 189 1.93 13.81 -5.46
C GLY A 189 3.14 14.60 -4.97
N GLU A 190 3.54 15.64 -5.72
CA GLU A 190 4.28 16.87 -5.33
C GLU A 190 5.41 16.84 -4.26
N ASP A 191 5.92 15.68 -3.88
CA ASP A 191 7.21 15.52 -3.22
C ASP A 191 8.06 14.55 -4.03
N GLY A 192 9.37 14.73 -4.00
CA GLY A 192 10.30 13.75 -4.52
C GLY A 192 10.05 12.34 -3.96
N PRO A 193 10.63 11.30 -4.58
CA PRO A 193 10.43 9.92 -4.17
C PRO A 193 10.63 9.75 -2.66
N LEU A 194 9.75 9.00 -2.00
CA LEU A 194 9.91 8.66 -0.57
C LEU A 194 11.17 7.79 -0.41
N ILE A 195 12.27 8.43 0.00
CA ILE A 195 13.58 7.78 0.17
C ILE A 195 13.63 7.04 1.49
N LYS A 196 14.17 5.81 1.46
CA LYS A 196 14.36 4.98 2.65
C LYS A 196 15.23 5.76 3.63
N LYS A 197 14.72 5.95 4.84
CA LYS A 197 15.42 6.68 5.88
C LYS A 197 16.13 5.68 6.78
N ASP A 198 17.45 5.80 6.87
CA ASP A 198 18.28 4.82 7.60
C ASP A 198 18.38 5.14 9.10
N ASN A 199 18.18 6.41 9.49
CA ASN A 199 18.25 6.84 10.88
C ASN A 199 16.85 7.09 11.47
N LEU A 200 16.64 6.61 12.70
CA LEU A 200 15.42 6.79 13.48
C LEU A 200 14.97 8.25 13.59
N TYR A 201 15.90 9.21 13.73
CA TYR A 201 15.53 10.64 13.79
C TYR A 201 14.78 11.06 12.53
N ASP A 202 15.29 10.70 11.36
CA ASP A 202 14.69 11.11 10.10
C ASP A 202 13.35 10.38 9.89
N ILE A 203 13.25 9.12 10.31
CA ILE A 203 12.00 8.35 10.25
C ILE A 203 10.90 9.03 11.09
N LEU A 204 11.20 9.37 12.35
CA LEU A 204 10.24 9.99 13.27
C LEU A 204 9.95 11.45 12.93
N ASN A 205 10.95 12.19 12.42
CA ASN A 205 10.81 13.56 11.94
C ASN A 205 10.38 13.59 10.46
N SER A 206 9.64 12.58 10.01
CA SER A 206 9.00 12.60 8.70
C SER A 206 7.98 13.75 8.64
N ASP A 207 7.73 14.24 7.42
CA ASP A 207 6.80 15.36 7.19
C ASP A 207 5.35 14.87 7.30
N ILE A 208 4.97 14.42 8.49
CA ILE A 208 3.64 13.89 8.81
C ILE A 208 2.89 14.97 9.57
N ASP A 209 1.65 15.22 9.15
CA ASP A 209 0.72 16.06 9.90
C ASP A 209 0.17 15.27 11.10
N THR A 210 0.69 15.57 12.29
CA THR A 210 0.35 14.84 13.53
C THR A 210 -1.06 15.13 14.03
N SER A 211 -1.71 16.18 13.55
CA SER A 211 -3.05 16.61 14.03
C SER A 211 -4.14 15.55 13.83
N MET A 212 -3.96 14.68 12.84
CA MET A 212 -4.95 13.69 12.41
C MET A 212 -4.66 12.27 12.94
N LEU A 213 -3.51 12.05 13.60
CA LEU A 213 -3.09 10.69 14.01
C LEU A 213 -4.06 10.04 14.99
N LYS A 214 -4.68 10.82 15.88
CA LYS A 214 -5.71 10.33 16.80
C LYS A 214 -6.96 9.82 16.07
N GLU A 215 -7.39 10.50 15.02
CA GLU A 215 -8.53 10.08 14.20
C GLU A 215 -8.21 8.81 13.43
N VAL A 216 -6.98 8.69 12.90
CA VAL A 216 -6.48 7.48 12.25
C VAL A 216 -6.56 6.28 13.20
N VAL A 217 -6.07 6.41 14.44
CA VAL A 217 -6.20 5.34 15.46
C VAL A 217 -7.66 4.97 15.69
N GLY A 218 -8.54 5.96 15.81
CA GLY A 218 -9.98 5.74 16.03
C GLY A 218 -10.65 4.95 14.90
N ILE A 219 -10.24 5.19 13.65
CA ILE A 219 -10.74 4.42 12.49
C ILE A 219 -10.16 3.01 12.49
N LEU A 220 -8.85 2.87 12.68
CA LEU A 220 -8.18 1.55 12.73
C LEU A 220 -8.78 0.64 13.82
N ARG A 221 -9.18 1.20 14.97
CA ARG A 221 -9.86 0.44 16.03
C ARG A 221 -11.23 -0.11 15.61
N LYS A 222 -11.98 0.63 14.78
CA LYS A 222 -13.33 0.22 14.32
C LYS A 222 -13.27 -0.91 13.30
N GLU A 223 -12.26 -0.87 12.43
CA GLU A 223 -12.10 -1.81 11.31
C GLU A 223 -11.74 -3.23 11.75
N LYS A 224 -11.34 -3.44 13.01
CA LYS A 224 -10.90 -4.74 13.57
C LYS A 224 -9.84 -5.45 12.71
N SER A 225 -9.13 -4.71 11.86
CA SER A 225 -8.09 -5.26 10.99
C SER A 225 -6.86 -5.59 11.83
N LEU A 226 -6.43 -6.85 11.83
CA LEU A 226 -5.22 -7.30 12.53
C LEU A 226 -3.92 -6.83 11.86
N ASN A 227 -3.98 -6.22 10.66
CA ASN A 227 -2.81 -5.74 9.93
C ASN A 227 -3.03 -4.30 9.44
N ILE A 228 -2.40 -3.35 10.14
CA ILE A 228 -2.53 -1.91 9.86
C ILE A 228 -1.92 -1.56 8.50
N LEU A 229 -0.75 -2.10 8.18
CA LEU A 229 -0.06 -1.76 6.92
C LEU A 229 -0.90 -2.20 5.71
N GLN A 230 -1.44 -3.41 5.74
CA GLN A 230 -2.30 -3.91 4.66
C GLN A 230 -3.55 -3.03 4.49
N PHE A 231 -4.16 -2.59 5.60
CA PHE A 231 -5.32 -1.70 5.56
C PHE A 231 -5.00 -0.32 4.99
N LEU A 232 -3.86 0.27 5.39
CA LEU A 232 -3.44 1.58 4.91
C LEU A 232 -2.88 1.56 3.47
N GLU A 233 -2.33 0.42 3.02
CA GLU A 233 -1.87 0.21 1.65
C GLU A 233 -3.00 -0.04 0.66
N TYR A 234 -4.20 -0.36 1.15
CA TYR A 234 -5.35 -0.60 0.31
C TYR A 234 -5.72 0.69 -0.45
N LYS A 235 -5.31 0.74 -1.72
CA LYS A 235 -5.30 1.96 -2.56
C LYS A 235 -6.65 2.67 -2.66
N ASN A 236 -7.76 1.98 -2.40
CA ASN A 236 -9.12 2.52 -2.47
C ASN A 236 -9.87 2.47 -1.13
N ASN A 237 -9.22 2.84 -0.04
CA ASN A 237 -9.88 2.96 1.27
C ASN A 237 -10.77 4.22 1.34
N ILE A 238 -11.82 4.27 0.52
CA ILE A 238 -12.71 5.43 0.35
C ILE A 238 -13.36 5.78 1.69
N GLU A 239 -13.73 4.79 2.50
CA GLU A 239 -14.33 5.00 3.82
C GLU A 239 -13.34 5.61 4.82
N LEU A 240 -12.08 5.16 4.85
CA LEU A 240 -11.00 5.80 5.62
C LEU A 240 -10.81 7.26 5.20
N TYR A 241 -10.71 7.51 3.88
CA TYR A 241 -10.48 8.85 3.35
C TYR A 241 -11.67 9.78 3.60
N GLN A 242 -12.90 9.31 3.44
CA GLN A 242 -14.11 10.10 3.73
C GLN A 242 -14.26 10.38 5.22
N SER A 243 -13.99 9.38 6.08
CA SER A 243 -14.05 9.54 7.53
C SER A 243 -13.05 10.58 8.05
N LEU A 244 -11.83 10.59 7.51
CA LEU A 244 -10.80 11.60 7.82
C LEU A 244 -11.06 12.96 7.13
N SER A 245 -11.74 12.97 5.98
CA SER A 245 -12.03 14.21 5.20
C SER A 245 -13.19 15.04 5.77
N ASN A 246 -13.92 14.54 6.76
CA ASN A 246 -15.03 15.27 7.41
C ASN A 246 -14.60 16.61 8.04
N ASN A 247 -13.30 16.86 8.21
CA ASN A 247 -12.69 18.05 8.80
C ASN A 247 -12.19 19.11 7.79
N LYS A 248 -12.93 19.40 6.71
CA LYS A 248 -12.63 20.50 5.74
C LYS A 248 -11.27 20.45 5.02
N LYS A 249 -10.46 19.39 5.17
CA LYS A 249 -9.23 19.19 4.39
C LYS A 249 -9.54 18.53 3.06
N LYS A 250 -8.77 18.87 2.02
CA LYS A 250 -8.92 18.26 0.70
C LYS A 250 -8.57 16.77 0.80
N ILE A 251 -9.32 15.89 0.12
CA ILE A 251 -9.06 14.45 0.05
C ILE A 251 -7.59 14.15 -0.34
N SER A 252 -6.98 15.00 -1.16
CA SER A 252 -5.56 14.92 -1.53
C SER A 252 -4.59 15.01 -0.34
N GLU A 253 -4.89 15.84 0.67
CA GLU A 253 -4.05 15.99 1.87
C GLU A 253 -4.17 14.75 2.78
N VAL A 254 -5.38 14.21 2.91
CA VAL A 254 -5.62 12.97 3.65
C VAL A 254 -4.89 11.78 3.00
N LYS A 255 -4.94 11.67 1.67
CA LYS A 255 -4.19 10.64 0.93
C LYS A 255 -2.68 10.77 1.18
N ARG A 256 -2.13 11.98 1.11
CA ARG A 256 -0.70 12.23 1.38
C ARG A 256 -0.32 11.88 2.81
N LEU A 257 -1.16 12.21 3.79
CA LEU A 257 -0.97 11.82 5.19
C LEU A 257 -0.91 10.29 5.34
N VAL A 258 -1.89 9.58 4.78
CA VAL A 258 -1.95 8.10 4.87
C VAL A 258 -0.72 7.50 4.20
N GLN A 259 -0.37 7.92 2.99
CA GLN A 259 0.82 7.44 2.28
C GLN A 259 2.12 7.66 3.08
N ARG A 260 2.34 8.88 3.58
CA ARG A 260 3.54 9.21 4.38
C ARG A 260 3.58 8.46 5.71
N SER A 261 2.42 8.27 6.35
CA SER A 261 2.31 7.50 7.59
C SER A 261 2.60 6.03 7.34
N THR A 262 2.01 5.42 6.30
CA THR A 262 2.30 4.04 5.88
C THR A 262 3.78 3.84 5.62
N TYR A 263 4.40 4.78 4.91
CA TYR A 263 5.84 4.74 4.63
C TYR A 263 6.71 4.81 5.89
N MET A 264 6.38 5.73 6.80
CA MET A 264 7.06 5.84 8.09
C MET A 264 6.92 4.57 8.92
N LEU A 265 5.71 3.99 9.00
CA LEU A 265 5.45 2.76 9.74
C LEU A 265 6.25 1.58 9.18
N LYS A 266 6.37 1.44 7.85
CA LYS A 266 7.25 0.42 7.23
C LYS A 266 8.69 0.56 7.68
N ASN A 267 9.24 1.77 7.60
CA ASN A 267 10.63 2.02 8.01
C ASN A 267 10.82 1.73 9.50
N ILE A 268 9.84 2.04 10.35
CA ILE A 268 9.88 1.69 11.77
C ILE A 268 9.91 0.18 11.98
N LEU A 269 9.05 -0.59 11.30
CA LEU A 269 9.03 -2.05 11.42
C LEU A 269 10.34 -2.71 10.97
N GLU A 270 11.05 -2.09 10.02
CA GLU A 270 12.38 -2.56 9.61
C GLU A 270 13.51 -2.12 10.57
N HIS A 271 13.31 -1.06 11.34
CA HIS A 271 14.30 -0.49 12.25
C HIS A 271 14.45 -1.34 13.54
N PRO A 272 15.63 -1.36 14.20
CA PRO A 272 15.83 -2.04 15.49
C PRO A 272 14.82 -1.69 16.60
N LEU A 273 14.21 -0.49 16.52
CA LEU A 273 13.12 -0.07 17.41
C LEU A 273 11.96 -1.10 17.44
N SER A 274 11.73 -1.86 16.37
CA SER A 274 10.67 -2.88 16.31
C SER A 274 11.15 -4.31 16.61
N LYS A 275 12.47 -4.53 16.75
CA LYS A 275 13.06 -5.88 16.76
C LYS A 275 13.63 -6.29 18.11
N THR A 276 14.11 -5.34 18.90
CA THR A 276 14.79 -5.62 20.18
C THR A 276 14.22 -4.75 21.29
N ASN A 277 14.47 -5.14 22.53
CA ASN A 277 14.22 -4.27 23.68
C ASN A 277 15.20 -3.10 23.66
N TYR A 278 14.68 -1.90 23.40
CA TYR A 278 15.50 -0.69 23.24
C TYR A 278 15.92 -0.08 24.58
N SER A 279 15.32 -0.53 25.70
CA SER A 279 15.68 -0.11 27.05
C SER A 279 16.84 -0.91 27.64
N GLU A 280 17.36 -1.93 26.93
CA GLU A 280 18.53 -2.69 27.38
C GLU A 280 19.78 -1.80 27.52
N GLU A 281 20.65 -2.19 28.44
CA GLU A 281 21.88 -1.46 28.78
C GLU A 281 22.81 -1.28 27.58
N SER A 282 22.82 -2.27 26.66
CA SER A 282 23.56 -2.24 25.41
C SER A 282 23.21 -1.03 24.51
N ASN A 283 21.99 -0.49 24.66
CA ASN A 283 21.48 0.63 23.88
C ASN A 283 21.55 1.98 24.62
N ASN A 284 21.97 2.02 25.89
CA ASN A 284 21.88 3.23 26.74
C ASN A 284 22.52 4.46 26.09
N LYS A 285 23.76 4.37 25.63
CA LYS A 285 24.48 5.52 25.06
C LYS A 285 23.81 6.06 23.79
N VAL A 286 23.37 5.15 22.90
CA VAL A 286 22.66 5.52 21.67
C VAL A 286 21.31 6.15 22.01
N ARG A 287 20.59 5.61 23.00
CA ARG A 287 19.30 6.11 23.48
C ARG A 287 19.43 7.49 24.11
N GLU A 288 20.41 7.72 24.99
CA GLU A 288 20.67 9.03 25.60
C GLU A 288 20.99 10.11 24.56
N ASP A 289 21.89 9.81 23.62
CA ASP A 289 22.25 10.75 22.55
C ASP A 289 21.06 11.04 21.63
N PHE A 290 20.20 10.05 21.42
CA PHE A 290 18.97 10.21 20.66
C PHE A 290 17.94 11.07 21.40
N VAL A 291 17.65 10.76 22.66
CA VAL A 291 16.70 11.50 23.52
C VAL A 291 17.08 12.97 23.58
N LYS A 292 18.37 13.30 23.79
CA LYS A 292 18.86 14.69 23.78
C LYS A 292 18.51 15.45 22.50
N LYS A 293 18.51 14.77 21.34
CA LYS A 293 18.15 15.38 20.05
C LYS A 293 16.66 15.64 19.89
N ILE A 294 15.81 14.83 20.53
CA ILE A 294 14.35 14.84 20.29
C ILE A 294 13.54 15.41 21.45
N ILE A 295 14.13 15.65 22.62
CA ILE A 295 13.43 15.95 23.90
C ILE A 295 12.36 17.06 23.81
N ASN A 296 12.57 18.07 22.96
CA ASN A 296 11.65 19.21 22.77
C ASN A 296 10.87 19.18 21.45
N ASN A 297 10.91 18.07 20.70
CA ASN A 297 10.23 17.96 19.41
C ASN A 297 8.82 17.40 19.60
N GLN A 298 7.83 18.30 19.67
CA GLN A 298 6.42 17.93 19.86
C GLN A 298 5.89 16.98 18.77
N LYS A 299 6.34 17.14 17.51
CA LYS A 299 5.91 16.25 16.42
C LYS A 299 6.38 14.82 16.67
N ILE A 300 7.64 14.65 17.09
CA ILE A 300 8.18 13.33 17.43
C ILE A 300 7.43 12.73 18.63
N ILE A 301 7.12 13.53 19.66
CA ILE A 301 6.31 13.08 20.79
C ILE A 301 4.95 12.55 20.30
N ASP A 302 4.26 13.28 19.42
CA ASP A 302 2.97 12.85 18.89
C ASP A 302 3.08 11.56 18.06
N VAL A 303 4.16 11.40 17.28
CA VAL A 303 4.43 10.16 16.53
C VAL A 303 4.72 8.99 17.47
N LEU A 304 5.52 9.19 18.53
CA LEU A 304 5.78 8.15 19.52
C LEU A 304 4.49 7.72 20.22
N LYS A 305 3.65 8.67 20.64
CA LYS A 305 2.32 8.39 21.21
C LYS A 305 1.44 7.61 20.23
N PHE A 306 1.47 7.97 18.95
CA PHE A 306 0.76 7.25 17.90
C PHE A 306 1.21 5.78 17.82
N LEU A 307 2.52 5.49 17.85
CA LEU A 307 3.04 4.12 17.85
C LEU A 307 2.58 3.31 19.08
N VAL A 308 2.54 3.94 20.25
CA VAL A 308 2.00 3.30 21.47
C VAL A 308 0.55 2.88 21.27
N HIS A 309 -0.27 3.73 20.67
CA HIS A 309 -1.67 3.38 20.37
C HIS A 309 -1.80 2.22 19.36
N LEU A 310 -0.91 2.09 18.39
CA LEU A 310 -0.98 1.01 17.40
C LEU A 310 -0.85 -0.39 18.03
N THR A 311 -0.19 -0.49 19.19
CA THR A 311 -0.08 -1.76 19.95
C THR A 311 -1.45 -2.33 20.34
N SER A 312 -2.47 -1.48 20.51
CA SER A 312 -3.84 -1.92 20.82
C SER A 312 -4.56 -2.59 19.66
N ILE A 313 -4.01 -2.50 18.44
CA ILE A 313 -4.66 -2.93 17.21
C ILE A 313 -3.88 -4.09 16.58
N ASP A 314 -2.57 -3.91 16.39
CA ASP A 314 -1.73 -4.81 15.59
C ASP A 314 -0.49 -5.25 16.37
N GLU A 315 -0.27 -6.57 16.39
CA GLU A 315 0.79 -7.20 17.16
C GLU A 315 2.20 -6.84 16.64
N SER A 316 2.34 -6.53 15.34
CA SER A 316 3.64 -6.15 14.78
C SER A 316 4.18 -4.86 15.38
N PHE A 317 3.30 -4.02 15.95
CA PHE A 317 3.68 -2.75 16.56
C PHE A 317 3.97 -2.85 18.06
N ILE A 318 3.75 -4.00 18.70
CA ILE A 318 3.91 -4.13 20.16
C ILE A 318 5.33 -3.73 20.59
N GLN A 319 6.38 -4.23 19.94
CA GLN A 319 7.75 -3.93 20.37
C GLN A 319 8.13 -2.46 20.14
N CYS A 320 7.82 -1.89 18.97
CA CYS A 320 8.14 -0.48 18.71
C CYS A 320 7.29 0.49 19.51
N GLY A 321 6.03 0.16 19.79
CA GLY A 321 5.19 0.91 20.71
C GLY A 321 5.71 0.84 22.15
N SER A 322 6.18 -0.32 22.61
CA SER A 322 6.81 -0.48 23.92
C SER A 322 8.07 0.38 24.05
N ASN A 323 8.94 0.32 23.04
CA ASN A 323 10.14 1.14 22.99
C ASN A 323 9.81 2.63 22.82
N ALA A 324 8.74 2.98 22.09
CA ALA A 324 8.28 4.36 21.98
C ALA A 324 7.79 4.91 23.33
N LEU A 325 7.10 4.09 24.13
CA LEU A 325 6.68 4.47 25.48
C LEU A 325 7.88 4.68 26.40
N ASN A 326 8.89 3.82 26.35
CA ASN A 326 10.15 4.01 27.06
C ASN A 326 10.84 5.33 26.65
N LEU A 327 10.94 5.62 25.35
CA LEU A 327 11.51 6.88 24.88
C LEU A 327 10.74 8.10 25.39
N LEU A 328 9.40 8.05 25.43
CA LEU A 328 8.59 9.13 25.99
C LEU A 328 8.87 9.35 27.48
N VAL A 329 9.07 8.28 28.26
CA VAL A 329 9.48 8.35 29.67
C VAL A 329 10.87 8.97 29.83
N GLU A 330 11.85 8.52 29.05
CA GLU A 330 13.23 9.04 29.06
C GLU A 330 13.29 10.52 28.65
N MET A 331 12.42 10.94 27.73
CA MET A 331 12.25 12.34 27.32
C MET A 331 11.57 13.20 28.40
N LYS A 332 11.05 12.61 29.48
CA LYS A 332 10.21 13.28 30.48
C LYS A 332 9.00 13.99 29.85
N ALA A 333 8.42 13.38 28.81
CA ALA A 333 7.23 13.91 28.16
C ALA A 333 6.05 13.89 29.14
N ASP A 334 5.17 14.90 29.08
CA ASP A 334 3.94 14.84 29.87
C ASP A 334 2.98 13.81 29.28
N LEU A 335 2.78 12.73 30.04
CA LEU A 335 1.88 11.63 29.70
C LEU A 335 0.61 11.65 30.55
N SER A 336 0.49 12.58 31.50
CA SER A 336 -0.62 12.65 32.45
C SER A 336 -1.96 12.88 31.75
N ASN A 337 -3.05 12.37 32.35
CA ASN A 337 -4.43 12.52 31.84
C ASN A 337 -4.65 11.96 30.42
N GLN A 338 -3.83 11.03 29.94
CA GLN A 338 -4.00 10.41 28.63
C GLN A 338 -4.74 9.08 28.73
N SER A 339 -5.57 8.78 27.72
CA SER A 339 -6.14 7.44 27.56
C SER A 339 -5.20 6.57 26.73
N TRP A 340 -4.89 5.40 27.27
CA TRP A 340 -4.03 4.35 26.78
C TRP A 340 -4.74 3.00 26.91
N GLU A 341 -6.04 2.97 26.59
CA GLU A 341 -6.86 1.77 26.70
C GLU A 341 -6.43 0.70 25.68
N ASP A 342 -6.53 -0.56 26.09
CA ASP A 342 -6.29 -1.76 25.28
C ASP A 342 -4.85 -1.88 24.73
N ILE A 343 -3.89 -1.08 25.19
CA ILE A 343 -2.50 -1.15 24.70
C ILE A 343 -1.82 -2.43 25.16
N ARG A 344 -0.83 -2.87 24.38
CA ARG A 344 -0.02 -4.05 24.70
C ARG A 344 1.44 -3.64 24.74
N ILE A 345 2.03 -3.69 25.93
CA ILE A 345 3.41 -3.27 26.19
C ILE A 345 4.20 -4.47 26.68
N LYS A 346 5.37 -4.71 26.07
CA LYS A 346 6.23 -5.82 26.44
C LYS A 346 7.70 -5.45 26.47
N ASP A 347 8.46 -6.22 27.24
CA ASP A 347 9.92 -6.26 27.22
C ASP A 347 10.54 -4.86 27.14
N THR A 348 10.23 -4.01 28.12
CA THR A 348 10.72 -2.63 28.16
C THR A 348 10.77 -2.11 29.60
N SER A 349 11.51 -1.02 29.81
CA SER A 349 11.60 -0.32 31.09
C SER A 349 10.80 0.98 31.04
N LEU A 350 9.95 1.20 32.03
CA LEU A 350 9.24 2.47 32.23
C LEU A 350 9.66 3.15 33.54
N ILE A 351 10.85 2.81 34.05
CA ILE A 351 11.35 3.26 35.34
C ILE A 351 11.25 4.79 35.48
N GLY A 352 10.63 5.25 36.57
CA GLY A 352 10.45 6.68 36.85
C GLY A 352 9.47 7.42 35.93
N GLY A 353 8.70 6.71 35.10
CA GLY A 353 7.66 7.32 34.28
C GLY A 353 6.47 7.84 35.08
N THR A 354 5.90 8.97 34.66
CA THR A 354 4.67 9.50 35.26
C THR A 354 3.47 9.28 34.36
N PHE A 355 2.47 8.55 34.85
CA PHE A 355 1.21 8.29 34.18
C PHE A 355 0.03 8.65 35.08
N ALA A 356 0.17 9.75 35.83
CA ALA A 356 -0.86 10.24 36.71
C ALA A 356 -2.16 10.48 35.94
N ARG A 357 -3.27 9.93 36.46
CA ARG A 357 -4.62 10.07 35.89
C ARG A 357 -4.78 9.52 34.47
N CYS A 358 -3.88 8.64 34.04
CA CYS A 358 -4.03 7.95 32.77
C CYS A 358 -5.10 6.87 32.82
N ASN A 359 -5.68 6.52 31.68
CA ASN A 359 -6.55 5.36 31.56
C ASN A 359 -5.83 4.22 30.83
N PHE A 360 -5.54 3.12 31.52
CA PHE A 360 -4.94 1.90 30.94
C PHE A 360 -5.91 0.71 30.97
N ASN A 361 -7.22 0.95 31.04
CA ASN A 361 -8.18 -0.14 31.12
C ASN A 361 -7.98 -1.14 29.97
N ASN A 362 -8.11 -2.43 30.28
CA ASN A 362 -7.91 -3.58 29.39
C ASN A 362 -6.48 -3.76 28.82
N SER A 363 -5.51 -2.95 29.24
CA SER A 363 -4.15 -3.02 28.71
C SER A 363 -3.35 -4.20 29.26
N GLU A 364 -2.37 -4.66 28.50
CA GLU A 364 -1.50 -5.78 28.85
C GLU A 364 -0.04 -5.32 28.98
N PHE A 365 0.60 -5.76 30.07
CA PHE A 365 2.01 -5.50 30.36
C PHE A 365 2.71 -6.84 30.62
N ASP A 366 3.67 -7.22 29.78
CA ASP A 366 4.47 -8.45 29.91
C ASP A 366 5.98 -8.15 29.94
N GLY A 367 6.69 -8.49 31.02
CA GLY A 367 8.14 -8.28 31.09
C GLY A 367 8.54 -6.82 31.26
N VAL A 368 7.64 -5.99 31.79
CA VAL A 368 7.84 -4.54 31.93
C VAL A 368 8.43 -4.21 33.30
N ASP A 369 9.46 -3.37 33.33
CA ASP A 369 9.97 -2.79 34.57
C ASP A 369 9.22 -1.50 34.91
N LEU A 370 8.45 -1.54 36.00
CA LEU A 370 7.62 -0.45 36.50
C LEU A 370 8.19 0.18 37.78
N SER A 371 9.46 -0.05 38.08
CA SER A 371 10.08 0.50 39.30
C SER A 371 9.94 2.02 39.33
N GLY A 372 9.39 2.55 40.44
CA GLY A 372 9.18 3.98 40.65
C GLY A 372 8.24 4.69 39.67
N VAL A 373 7.37 3.97 38.96
CA VAL A 373 6.34 4.57 38.11
C VAL A 373 5.27 5.26 38.96
N ASN A 374 4.89 6.48 38.61
CA ASN A 374 3.77 7.18 39.22
C ASN A 374 2.46 6.85 38.49
N LEU A 375 1.59 6.07 39.14
CA LEU A 375 0.25 5.71 38.66
C LEU A 375 -0.87 6.41 39.43
N ASN A 376 -0.60 7.55 40.08
CA ASN A 376 -1.59 8.22 40.94
C ASN A 376 -2.85 8.59 40.15
N GLY A 377 -4.00 8.09 40.59
CA GLY A 377 -5.29 8.32 39.93
C GLY A 377 -5.44 7.63 38.57
N ALA A 378 -4.51 6.76 38.17
CA ALA A 378 -4.63 6.01 36.92
C ALA A 378 -5.73 4.95 37.01
N GLN A 379 -6.45 4.72 35.91
CA GLN A 379 -7.44 3.68 35.77
C GLN A 379 -6.76 2.41 35.22
N LEU A 380 -6.86 1.31 35.95
CA LEU A 380 -6.16 0.05 35.65
C LEU A 380 -7.13 -1.15 35.59
N VAL A 381 -8.40 -0.90 35.24
CA VAL A 381 -9.46 -1.92 35.25
C VAL A 381 -9.16 -2.96 34.17
N ASN A 382 -9.23 -4.24 34.52
CA ASN A 382 -9.01 -5.36 33.60
C ASN A 382 -7.62 -5.37 32.93
N CYS A 383 -6.61 -4.74 33.55
CA CYS A 383 -5.24 -4.86 33.07
C CYS A 383 -4.69 -6.28 33.29
N LYS A 384 -3.90 -6.76 32.34
CA LYS A 384 -3.14 -8.01 32.46
C LYS A 384 -1.69 -7.70 32.79
N TRP A 385 -1.17 -8.35 33.82
CA TRP A 385 0.19 -8.14 34.33
C TRP A 385 0.93 -9.47 34.33
N LYS A 386 2.05 -9.53 33.62
CA LYS A 386 2.88 -10.72 33.51
C LYS A 386 4.36 -10.33 33.56
N ASN A 387 5.16 -11.10 34.29
CA ASN A 387 6.62 -10.88 34.41
C ASN A 387 7.03 -9.43 34.77
N ILE A 388 6.21 -8.73 35.56
CA ILE A 388 6.47 -7.34 35.93
C ILE A 388 7.59 -7.26 36.96
N LYS A 389 8.50 -6.29 36.78
CA LYS A 389 9.49 -5.92 37.79
C LYS A 389 9.05 -4.66 38.50
N ILE A 390 9.07 -4.69 39.84
CA ILE A 390 8.80 -3.54 40.69
C ILE A 390 9.86 -3.55 41.79
N ASN A 391 10.78 -2.60 41.73
CA ASN A 391 11.81 -2.38 42.75
C ASN A 391 11.59 -1.03 43.43
N GLU A 392 12.02 -0.95 44.69
CA GLU A 392 12.10 0.32 45.42
C GLU A 392 13.22 1.17 44.80
N LEU A 393 12.87 2.34 44.24
CA LEU A 393 13.87 3.27 43.68
C LEU A 393 14.38 4.27 44.71
N ASN A 394 13.49 4.73 45.59
CA ASN A 394 13.78 5.80 46.53
C ASN A 394 13.32 5.37 47.93
N LYS A 395 14.24 5.40 48.88
CA LYS A 395 13.95 5.21 50.30
C LYS A 395 13.97 6.57 50.97
N LEU A 396 12.82 6.98 51.51
CA LEU A 396 12.71 8.22 52.27
C LEU A 396 13.09 7.94 53.73
N GLU A 397 14.29 8.36 54.10
CA GLU A 397 14.81 8.28 55.47
C GLU A 397 14.63 9.64 56.17
N GLY A 398 14.27 9.63 57.45
CA GLY A 398 14.19 10.88 58.23
C GLY A 398 13.27 10.83 59.45
N HIS A 399 12.21 10.01 59.42
CA HIS A 399 11.36 9.83 60.60
C HIS A 399 12.01 8.88 61.61
N GLY A 400 12.09 9.33 62.87
CA GLY A 400 12.66 8.55 63.97
C GLY A 400 11.66 7.64 64.69
N ASP A 401 10.37 7.80 64.38
CA ASP A 401 9.25 7.03 64.91
C ASP A 401 8.35 6.53 63.77
N TRP A 402 7.25 5.83 64.09
CA TRP A 402 6.35 5.26 63.10
C TRP A 402 5.75 6.34 62.20
N VAL A 403 5.77 6.10 60.88
CA VAL A 403 5.04 6.93 59.92
C VAL A 403 3.55 6.60 60.05
N LEU A 404 2.78 7.56 60.55
CA LEU A 404 1.36 7.38 60.83
C LEU A 404 0.48 7.84 59.67
N SER A 405 0.99 8.73 58.81
CA SER A 405 0.25 9.25 57.66
C SER A 405 1.19 9.60 56.52
N VAL A 406 0.75 9.33 55.30
CA VAL A 406 1.39 9.77 54.05
C VAL A 406 0.32 10.36 53.15
N SER A 407 0.61 11.52 52.57
CA SER A 407 -0.25 12.16 51.58
C SER A 407 0.59 12.60 50.38
N ILE A 408 0.10 12.31 49.18
CA ILE A 408 0.72 12.74 47.92
C ILE A 408 -0.12 13.88 47.36
N SER A 409 0.51 14.91 46.83
CA SER A 409 -0.18 15.99 46.14
C SER A 409 -0.95 15.46 44.93
N PRO A 410 -2.08 16.09 44.53
CA PRO A 410 -2.85 15.63 43.37
C PRO A 410 -2.08 15.66 42.04
N ASP A 411 -1.01 16.43 41.94
CA ASP A 411 -0.09 16.49 40.79
C ASP A 411 1.11 15.53 40.91
N GLY A 412 1.21 14.79 42.02
CA GLY A 412 2.26 13.79 42.26
C GLY A 412 3.65 14.34 42.58
N LYS A 413 3.82 15.67 42.65
CA LYS A 413 5.14 16.30 42.80
C LYS A 413 5.63 16.43 44.24
N THR A 414 4.70 16.39 45.19
CA THR A 414 5.00 16.60 46.61
C THR A 414 4.44 15.45 47.43
N LEU A 415 5.26 14.94 48.34
CA LEU A 415 4.84 13.96 49.35
C LEU A 415 5.00 14.59 50.73
N ALA A 416 3.96 14.47 51.56
CA ALA A 416 3.99 14.82 52.96
C ALA A 416 3.86 13.53 53.80
N SER A 417 4.73 13.37 54.78
CA SER A 417 4.68 12.27 55.74
C SER A 417 4.68 12.81 57.17
N GLY A 418 3.84 12.23 58.02
CA GLY A 418 3.76 12.54 59.44
C GLY A 418 4.16 11.34 60.27
N SER A 419 5.10 11.53 61.21
CA SER A 419 5.47 10.52 62.19
C SER A 419 4.85 10.77 63.56
N GLY A 420 4.76 9.70 64.35
CA GLY A 420 4.39 9.79 65.75
C GLY A 420 4.49 8.44 66.44
N ASN A 421 4.64 8.48 67.77
CA ASN A 421 4.67 7.27 68.59
C ASN A 421 3.78 7.45 69.82
N TRP A 422 2.63 6.77 69.81
CA TRP A 422 1.64 6.85 70.88
C TRP A 422 2.10 6.19 72.19
N GLN A 423 3.19 5.43 72.18
CA GLN A 423 3.75 4.77 73.37
C GLN A 423 4.86 5.59 74.07
N LYS A 424 5.38 6.66 73.43
CA LYS A 424 6.41 7.53 74.01
C LYS A 424 5.79 8.85 74.49
N GLN A 425 6.12 9.28 75.72
CA GLN A 425 5.73 10.61 76.24
C GLN A 425 6.33 11.77 75.42
N LYS A 426 7.42 11.53 74.67
CA LYS A 426 8.00 12.43 73.66
C LYS A 426 8.45 11.59 72.46
N GLY A 427 7.62 11.53 71.41
CA GLY A 427 7.97 10.96 70.11
C GLY A 427 8.36 12.06 69.11
N ASP A 428 9.01 11.66 68.02
CA ASP A 428 9.18 12.48 66.83
C ASP A 428 7.80 12.72 66.20
N ASN A 429 7.22 13.90 66.47
CA ASN A 429 5.98 14.39 65.85
C ASN A 429 6.33 15.34 64.70
N SER A 430 7.21 14.91 63.79
CA SER A 430 7.63 15.72 62.65
C SER A 430 6.69 15.54 61.46
N ILE A 431 6.48 16.65 60.74
CA ILE A 431 5.90 16.65 59.40
C ILE A 431 7.04 16.91 58.44
N ASN A 432 7.33 15.94 57.58
CA ASN A 432 8.30 16.09 56.50
C ASN A 432 7.55 16.31 55.20
N THR A 433 7.85 17.41 54.51
CA THR A 433 7.37 17.69 53.16
C THR A 433 8.53 17.63 52.19
N LEU A 434 8.44 16.75 51.21
CA LEU A 434 9.45 16.61 50.18
C LEU A 434 8.90 17.12 48.85
N ASN A 435 9.52 18.17 48.33
CA ASN A 435 9.36 18.59 46.95
C ASN A 435 10.35 17.80 46.12
N SER A 436 9.85 17.10 45.12
CA SER A 436 10.66 16.20 44.32
C SER A 436 10.59 16.65 42.85
N GLN A 437 11.76 16.93 42.26
CA GLN A 437 12.01 16.77 40.82
C GLN A 437 12.32 15.29 40.47
N ILE A 438 11.99 14.37 41.39
CA ILE A 438 12.50 12.99 41.50
C ILE A 438 11.36 11.95 41.29
N PHE A 439 10.10 12.38 41.15
CA PHE A 439 8.94 11.53 40.85
C PHE A 439 8.47 11.68 39.40
#